data_AF-A0A536K5V8-F1
#
_entry.id   AF-A0A536K5V8-F1
#
_cell.length_a   1.000
_cell.length_b   1.000
_cell.length_c   1.000
_cell.angle_alpha   90.00
_cell.angle_beta   90.00
_cell.angle_gamma   90.00
#
_symmetry.space_group_name_H-M   'P 1'
#
loop_
_entity.id
_entity.type
_entity.pdbx_description
1 polymer ?
#
loop_
_entity_poly.entity_id
_entity_poly.type
_entity_poly.pdbx_seq_one_letter_code
_entity_poly.pdbx_strand_id
1 'polypeptide(L)'
;MPISRWCLLAAVTVAVLGLMLSPGAVVAAQFRTACQLAGAASFAQAATSPDVFTYSFRGALNGCRSRDTASPPTGTVEAGQTITVPYYWSYVDAMTGATFSGNAYATYQEPIPSGTGGCSGSSGTGSALVTWADRSTTVLAFRSGGSAAAIGLNGTVLPSLGLALTGYTGPAQAPPGATYVVTSTRFASESLRGVLFFEPPNPMLCNHLRRAQGPIGGEVGLGTTG
;
A
#
# COMPACT_ATOMS: atom_id res chain seq x y z
N MET A 1 39.33 68.61 18.97
CA MET A 1 38.60 69.13 17.79
C MET A 1 39.27 68.59 16.54
N PRO A 2 38.57 68.10 15.50
CA PRO A 2 37.15 67.70 15.36
C PRO A 2 37.04 66.16 15.12
N ILE A 3 36.08 65.37 15.60
CA ILE A 3 34.60 65.33 15.48
C ILE A 3 34.08 65.50 14.04
N SER A 4 33.88 64.39 13.34
CA SER A 4 32.82 64.18 12.33
C SER A 4 32.19 62.80 12.65
N ARG A 5 30.90 62.58 12.94
CA ARG A 5 29.62 63.27 12.72
C ARG A 5 29.04 63.17 11.31
N TRP A 6 28.95 61.93 10.81
CA TRP A 6 28.01 61.46 9.77
C TRP A 6 27.53 60.06 10.24
N CYS A 7 26.29 59.92 10.74
CA CYS A 7 25.10 59.44 9.99
C CYS A 7 25.36 58.08 9.31
N LEU A 8 24.70 56.96 9.61
CA LEU A 8 23.34 56.70 10.06
C LEU A 8 23.27 55.36 10.82
N LEU A 9 22.36 55.30 11.80
CA LEU A 9 21.81 54.05 12.32
C LEU A 9 21.05 53.30 11.21
N ALA A 10 21.31 52.01 11.08
CA ALA A 10 20.33 51.05 10.59
C ALA A 10 20.51 49.74 11.37
N ALA A 11 19.89 49.70 12.55
CA ALA A 11 19.66 48.45 13.26
C ALA A 11 18.60 47.66 12.48
N VAL A 12 19.03 46.80 11.57
CA VAL A 12 18.15 45.81 10.95
C VAL A 12 18.03 44.66 11.94
N THR A 13 16.98 44.71 12.75
CA THR A 13 16.43 43.58 13.47
C THR A 13 16.05 42.50 12.47
N VAL A 14 16.91 41.49 12.29
CA VAL A 14 16.54 40.26 11.60
C VAL A 14 15.57 39.52 12.52
N ALA A 15 14.27 39.73 12.28
CA ALA A 15 13.23 38.89 12.85
C ALA A 15 13.48 37.46 12.37
N VAL A 16 13.89 36.60 13.31
CA VAL A 16 13.88 35.14 13.14
C VAL A 16 12.40 34.74 13.04
N LEU A 17 11.84 34.83 11.83
CA LEU A 17 10.67 34.05 11.49
C LEU A 17 11.12 32.59 11.43
N GLY A 18 10.81 31.85 12.48
CA GLY A 18 10.88 30.39 12.49
C GLY A 18 9.96 29.84 11.41
N LEU A 19 10.48 29.69 10.20
CA LEU A 19 9.93 28.78 9.21
C LEU A 19 10.15 27.39 9.78
N MET A 20 9.12 26.84 10.44
CA MET A 20 9.03 25.40 10.63
C MET A 20 8.93 24.78 9.23
N LEU A 21 10.06 24.39 8.67
CA LEU A 21 10.11 23.46 7.55
C LEU A 21 9.61 22.10 8.07
N SER A 22 8.29 21.92 8.11
CA SER A 22 7.71 20.59 8.09
C SER A 22 8.10 19.94 6.75
N PRO A 23 8.73 18.76 6.72
CA PRO A 23 8.93 18.02 5.48
C PRO A 23 7.56 17.50 5.02
N GLY A 24 6.83 18.26 4.22
CA GLY A 24 5.47 17.83 3.82
C GLY A 24 4.76 18.63 2.72
N ALA A 25 5.44 19.48 1.96
CA ALA A 25 4.76 20.41 1.05
C ALA A 25 5.14 20.30 -0.44
N VAL A 26 5.78 19.22 -0.90
CA VAL A 26 6.15 19.09 -2.32
C VAL A 26 5.60 17.83 -2.99
N VAL A 27 4.34 17.47 -2.73
CA VAL A 27 3.63 16.51 -3.60
C VAL A 27 2.10 16.64 -3.64
N ALA A 28 1.46 17.53 -2.86
CA ALA A 28 -0.01 17.60 -2.80
C ALA A 28 -0.70 18.19 -4.05
N ALA A 29 0.05 18.81 -4.98
CA ALA A 29 -0.55 19.52 -6.12
C ALA A 29 -1.00 18.59 -7.28
N GLN A 30 -0.50 17.35 -7.35
CA GLN A 30 -0.75 16.41 -8.45
C GLN A 30 -1.69 15.25 -8.08
N PHE A 31 -2.07 15.11 -6.81
CA PHE A 31 -2.93 14.02 -6.35
C PHE A 31 -4.37 14.47 -6.12
N ARG A 32 -5.32 13.68 -6.63
CA ARG A 32 -6.73 13.77 -6.26
C ARG A 32 -6.97 13.34 -4.83
N THR A 33 -6.21 12.37 -4.33
CA THR A 33 -6.20 11.95 -2.93
C THR A 33 -4.78 11.62 -2.49
N ALA A 34 -4.39 12.06 -1.30
CA ALA A 34 -3.10 11.73 -0.69
C ALA A 34 -3.31 11.33 0.78
N CYS A 35 -2.73 10.20 1.18
CA CYS A 35 -2.89 9.57 2.48
C CYS A 35 -1.54 9.30 3.13
N GLN A 36 -1.48 9.42 4.46
CA GLN A 36 -0.37 8.89 5.24
C GLN A 36 -0.57 7.39 5.43
N LEU A 37 0.41 6.59 5.07
CA LEU A 37 0.44 5.16 5.27
C LEU A 37 1.25 4.84 6.53
N ALA A 38 0.66 4.04 7.42
CA ALA A 38 1.37 3.44 8.54
C ALA A 38 1.00 1.95 8.63
N GLY A 39 1.98 1.07 8.66
CA GLY A 39 1.74 -0.37 8.62
C GLY A 39 2.96 -1.20 8.95
N ALA A 40 2.89 -2.47 8.58
CA ALA A 40 4.00 -3.41 8.67
C ALA A 40 4.17 -4.16 7.36
N ALA A 41 5.42 -4.47 7.02
CA ALA A 41 5.78 -5.30 5.90
C ALA A 41 6.63 -6.48 6.34
N SER A 42 6.48 -7.59 5.63
CA SER A 42 7.24 -8.82 5.79
C SER A 42 7.89 -9.17 4.45
N PHE A 43 9.17 -9.51 4.50
CA PHE A 43 9.98 -9.87 3.34
C PHE A 43 10.50 -11.28 3.52
N ALA A 44 10.59 -12.04 2.43
CA ALA A 44 11.21 -13.35 2.38
C ALA A 44 12.10 -13.45 1.15
N GLN A 45 13.40 -13.68 1.34
CA GLN A 45 14.33 -13.94 0.24
C GLN A 45 14.14 -15.36 -0.29
N ALA A 46 14.31 -15.52 -1.60
CA ALA A 46 14.32 -16.82 -2.23
C ALA A 46 15.53 -17.63 -1.74
N ALA A 47 15.31 -18.90 -1.40
CA ALA A 47 16.42 -19.76 -0.95
C ALA A 47 17.49 -19.99 -2.03
N THR A 48 17.12 -19.80 -3.29
CA THR A 48 17.94 -20.07 -4.49
C THR A 48 18.61 -18.83 -5.08
N SER A 49 18.21 -17.62 -4.68
CA SER A 49 18.81 -16.38 -5.16
C SER A 49 18.71 -15.29 -4.09
N PRO A 50 19.86 -14.79 -3.57
CA PRO A 50 19.86 -13.78 -2.51
C PRO A 50 19.28 -12.44 -2.97
N ASP A 51 19.28 -12.19 -4.28
CA ASP A 51 18.78 -10.94 -4.86
C ASP A 51 17.29 -10.96 -5.13
N VAL A 52 16.59 -12.10 -5.00
CA VAL A 52 15.15 -12.21 -5.27
C VAL A 52 14.40 -12.33 -3.94
N PHE A 53 13.34 -11.55 -3.77
CA PHE A 53 12.49 -11.63 -2.59
C PHE A 53 11.00 -11.51 -2.94
N THR A 54 10.17 -12.10 -2.08
CA THR A 54 8.74 -11.81 -2.01
C THR A 54 8.47 -10.95 -0.80
N TYR A 55 7.37 -10.21 -0.83
CA TYR A 55 6.96 -9.40 0.30
C TYR A 55 5.45 -9.32 0.41
N SER A 56 4.98 -9.05 1.62
CA SER A 56 3.59 -8.76 1.91
C SER A 56 3.54 -7.59 2.88
N PHE A 57 2.47 -6.81 2.82
CA PHE A 57 2.30 -5.71 3.76
C PHE A 57 0.84 -5.47 4.07
N ARG A 58 0.61 -4.80 5.20
CA ARG A 58 -0.70 -4.30 5.61
C ARG A 58 -0.52 -3.00 6.37
N GLY A 59 -1.37 -2.02 6.10
CA GLY A 59 -1.32 -0.72 6.75
C GLY A 59 -2.64 0.04 6.76
N ALA A 60 -2.70 1.04 7.62
CA ALA A 60 -3.76 2.03 7.66
C ALA A 60 -3.40 3.23 6.79
N LEU A 61 -4.37 3.71 6.02
CA LEU A 61 -4.35 4.99 5.33
C LEU A 61 -5.08 6.01 6.20
N ASN A 62 -4.36 7.04 6.63
CA ASN A 62 -4.84 8.04 7.57
C ASN A 62 -4.76 9.44 6.97
N GLY A 63 -5.68 10.31 7.41
CA GLY A 63 -5.67 11.72 7.06
C GLY A 63 -5.73 11.96 5.56
N CYS A 64 -6.45 11.11 4.82
CA CYS A 64 -6.54 11.19 3.37
C CYS A 64 -7.15 12.53 2.96
N ARG A 65 -6.34 13.38 2.33
CA ARG A 65 -6.77 14.67 1.81
C ARG A 65 -7.16 14.50 0.36
N SER A 66 -8.35 14.90 -0.01
CA SER A 66 -8.83 14.82 -1.39
C SER A 66 -9.53 16.09 -1.83
N ARG A 67 -9.50 16.34 -3.15
CA ARG A 67 -10.28 17.41 -3.80
C ARG A 67 -11.74 17.01 -4.00
N ASP A 68 -12.05 15.73 -3.90
CA ASP A 68 -13.41 15.21 -4.03
C ASP A 68 -14.03 15.13 -2.63
N THR A 69 -15.10 15.90 -2.39
CA THR A 69 -15.77 16.01 -1.06
C THR A 69 -16.36 14.70 -0.55
N ALA A 70 -16.54 13.72 -1.43
CA ALA A 70 -17.00 12.37 -1.09
C ALA A 70 -15.84 11.40 -0.78
N SER A 71 -14.58 11.82 -0.84
CA SER A 71 -13.46 10.89 -0.64
C SER A 71 -13.33 10.43 0.81
N PRO A 72 -13.09 9.13 1.07
CA PRO A 72 -12.96 8.61 2.42
C PRO A 72 -11.71 9.17 3.08
N PRO A 73 -11.79 9.66 4.33
CA PRO A 73 -10.63 10.23 5.02
C PRO A 73 -9.65 9.16 5.49
N THR A 74 -10.05 7.89 5.46
CA THR A 74 -9.26 6.75 5.93
C THR A 74 -9.57 5.48 5.14
N GLY A 75 -8.66 4.51 5.22
CA GLY A 75 -8.80 3.17 4.66
C GLY A 75 -7.73 2.22 5.18
N THR A 76 -7.70 1.02 4.64
CA THR A 76 -6.62 0.04 4.84
C THR A 76 -6.09 -0.40 3.51
N VAL A 77 -4.79 -0.67 3.44
CA VAL A 77 -4.14 -1.22 2.25
C VAL A 77 -3.41 -2.50 2.62
N GLU A 78 -3.50 -3.48 1.73
CA GLU A 78 -2.83 -4.77 1.89
C GLU A 78 -2.34 -5.31 0.55
N ALA A 79 -1.29 -6.12 0.62
CA ALA A 79 -0.75 -6.84 -0.53
C ALA A 79 -0.16 -8.18 -0.07
N GLY A 80 -0.35 -9.22 -0.88
CA GLY A 80 0.12 -10.58 -0.60
C GLY A 80 -0.54 -11.21 0.62
N GLN A 81 -1.69 -10.71 1.07
CA GLN A 81 -2.45 -11.27 2.19
C GLN A 81 -3.45 -12.34 1.73
N THR A 82 -4.02 -13.07 2.68
CA THR A 82 -5.20 -13.89 2.45
C THR A 82 -6.44 -13.14 2.90
N ILE A 83 -7.51 -13.18 2.10
CA ILE A 83 -8.82 -12.69 2.49
C ILE A 83 -9.79 -13.85 2.72
N THR A 84 -10.73 -13.68 3.64
CA THR A 84 -11.80 -14.65 3.90
C THR A 84 -13.13 -14.05 3.47
N VAL A 85 -13.83 -14.75 2.58
CA VAL A 85 -15.08 -14.29 1.96
C VAL A 85 -16.19 -15.31 2.26
N PRO A 86 -17.37 -14.88 2.74
CA PRO A 86 -18.51 -15.77 2.87
C PRO A 86 -19.04 -16.18 1.50
N TYR A 87 -19.45 -17.44 1.35
CA TYR A 87 -20.14 -17.92 0.17
C TYR A 87 -21.30 -18.84 0.56
N TYR A 88 -22.33 -18.83 -0.29
CA TYR A 88 -23.46 -19.74 -0.18
C TYR A 88 -23.18 -20.99 -1.01
N TRP A 89 -23.49 -22.16 -0.47
CA TRP A 89 -23.35 -23.44 -1.16
C TRP A 89 -24.68 -24.17 -1.23
N SER A 90 -24.84 -24.97 -2.29
CA SER A 90 -25.99 -25.85 -2.47
C SER A 90 -25.58 -27.04 -3.32
N TYR A 91 -25.97 -28.26 -2.94
CA TYR A 91 -25.79 -29.45 -3.79
C TYR A 91 -26.96 -30.43 -3.63
N VAL A 92 -27.16 -31.27 -4.63
CA VAL A 92 -28.13 -32.37 -4.60
C VAL A 92 -27.37 -33.67 -4.38
N ASP A 93 -27.76 -34.41 -3.35
CA ASP A 93 -27.19 -35.72 -3.06
C ASP A 93 -27.66 -36.72 -4.13
N ALA A 94 -26.71 -37.32 -4.84
CA ALA A 94 -27.00 -38.20 -5.97
C ALA A 94 -27.67 -39.52 -5.57
N MET A 95 -27.61 -39.93 -4.31
CA MET A 95 -28.22 -41.17 -3.83
C MET A 95 -29.64 -40.97 -3.31
N THR A 96 -29.89 -39.87 -2.61
CA THR A 96 -31.16 -39.59 -1.94
C THR A 96 -32.03 -38.58 -2.67
N GLY A 97 -31.48 -37.82 -3.61
CA GLY A 97 -32.15 -36.70 -4.27
C GLY A 97 -32.38 -35.50 -3.35
N ALA A 98 -31.92 -35.54 -2.10
CA ALA A 98 -32.08 -34.45 -1.14
C ALA A 98 -31.18 -33.26 -1.51
N THR A 99 -31.70 -32.05 -1.36
CA THR A 99 -30.92 -30.82 -1.53
C THR A 99 -30.40 -30.35 -0.17
N PHE A 100 -29.11 -30.07 -0.10
CA PHE A 100 -28.44 -29.49 1.05
C PHE A 100 -27.93 -28.11 0.69
N SER A 101 -28.04 -27.15 1.61
CA SER A 101 -27.49 -25.82 1.43
C SER A 101 -27.07 -25.16 2.74
N GLY A 102 -26.25 -24.12 2.65
CA GLY A 102 -25.79 -23.37 3.81
C GLY A 102 -24.80 -22.26 3.47
N ASN A 103 -24.26 -21.64 4.51
CA ASN A 103 -23.19 -20.64 4.40
C ASN A 103 -21.87 -21.25 4.84
N ALA A 104 -20.80 -20.87 4.16
CA ALA A 104 -19.44 -21.23 4.52
C ALA A 104 -18.49 -20.09 4.16
N TYR A 105 -17.21 -20.27 4.46
CA TYR A 105 -16.16 -19.32 4.14
C TYR A 105 -15.14 -19.91 3.19
N ALA A 106 -14.67 -19.08 2.26
CA ALA A 106 -13.60 -19.36 1.33
C ALA A 106 -12.43 -18.40 1.60
N THR A 107 -11.21 -18.92 1.57
CA THR A 107 -9.98 -18.16 1.76
C THR A 107 -9.28 -18.01 0.42
N TYR A 108 -9.03 -16.77 0.02
CA TYR A 108 -8.39 -16.42 -1.23
C TYR A 108 -7.05 -15.70 -0.98
N GLN A 109 -6.05 -16.01 -1.79
CA GLN A 109 -4.71 -15.43 -1.72
C GLN A 109 -4.58 -14.32 -2.76
N GLU A 110 -4.16 -13.14 -2.30
CA GLU A 110 -3.73 -12.06 -3.18
C GLU A 110 -2.44 -12.44 -3.92
N PRO A 111 -2.25 -11.96 -5.16
CA PRO A 111 -0.97 -12.11 -5.85
C PRO A 111 0.16 -11.61 -4.95
N ILE A 112 1.15 -12.47 -4.71
CA ILE A 112 2.27 -12.17 -3.80
C ILE A 112 3.22 -11.22 -4.55
N PRO A 113 3.41 -9.97 -4.07
CA PRO A 113 4.41 -9.08 -4.62
C PRO A 113 5.82 -9.66 -4.57
N SER A 114 6.63 -9.30 -5.56
CA SER A 114 8.02 -9.76 -5.66
C SER A 114 8.94 -8.63 -6.09
N GLY A 115 10.22 -8.80 -5.83
CA GLY A 115 11.23 -7.82 -6.19
C GLY A 115 12.62 -8.42 -6.22
N THR A 116 13.53 -7.58 -6.68
CA THR A 116 14.95 -7.87 -6.68
C THR A 116 15.77 -6.73 -6.10
N GLY A 117 16.91 -7.06 -5.49
CA GLY A 117 17.92 -6.11 -5.05
C GLY A 117 18.32 -6.24 -3.58
N GLY A 118 18.95 -5.18 -3.05
CA GLY A 118 19.52 -5.12 -1.72
C GLY A 118 19.65 -3.68 -1.18
N CYS A 119 20.55 -3.45 -0.21
CA CYS A 119 20.67 -2.15 0.47
C CYS A 119 20.92 -0.96 -0.48
N SER A 120 21.65 -1.19 -1.57
CA SER A 120 22.07 -0.15 -2.51
C SER A 120 21.01 0.19 -3.55
N GLY A 121 20.02 -0.68 -3.73
CA GLY A 121 19.01 -0.56 -4.77
C GLY A 121 18.11 -1.78 -4.78
N SER A 122 16.81 -1.53 -4.78
CA SER A 122 15.78 -2.55 -4.93
C SER A 122 14.73 -2.10 -5.94
N SER A 123 14.14 -3.07 -6.61
CA SER A 123 12.99 -2.89 -7.48
C SER A 123 11.97 -3.97 -7.17
N GLY A 124 10.70 -3.67 -7.32
CA GLY A 124 9.66 -4.66 -7.10
C GLY A 124 8.39 -4.33 -7.86
N THR A 125 7.52 -5.31 -7.95
CA THR A 125 6.20 -5.18 -8.54
C THR A 125 5.18 -5.93 -7.71
N GLY A 126 3.94 -5.48 -7.78
CA GLY A 126 2.86 -6.13 -7.04
C GLY A 126 1.52 -5.50 -7.33
N SER A 127 0.50 -6.12 -6.76
CA SER A 127 -0.83 -5.57 -6.65
C SER A 127 -1.21 -5.41 -5.18
N ALA A 128 -1.94 -4.35 -4.87
CA ALA A 128 -2.46 -4.10 -3.52
C ALA A 128 -3.96 -3.84 -3.56
N LEU A 129 -4.67 -4.28 -2.54
CA LEU A 129 -6.06 -3.95 -2.31
C LEU A 129 -6.17 -2.84 -1.26
N VAL A 130 -6.86 -1.77 -1.63
CA VAL A 130 -7.30 -0.74 -0.68
C VAL A 130 -8.77 -0.97 -0.39
N THR A 131 -9.10 -1.09 0.90
CA THR A 131 -10.48 -1.05 1.39
C THR A 131 -10.68 0.25 2.14
N TRP A 132 -11.56 1.11 1.64
CA TRP A 132 -11.84 2.40 2.26
C TRP A 132 -12.85 2.28 3.40
N ALA A 133 -12.90 3.29 4.28
CA ALA A 133 -13.82 3.29 5.42
C ALA A 133 -15.31 3.19 5.03
N ASP A 134 -15.67 3.63 3.82
CA ASP A 134 -17.03 3.52 3.29
C ASP A 134 -17.30 2.21 2.52
N ARG A 135 -16.40 1.22 2.67
CA ARG A 135 -16.45 -0.11 2.04
C ARG A 135 -16.25 -0.13 0.53
N SER A 136 -15.95 1.00 -0.09
CA SER A 136 -15.44 0.98 -1.45
C SER A 136 -14.03 0.40 -1.51
N THR A 137 -13.63 0.00 -2.71
CA THR A 137 -12.40 -0.73 -2.98
C THR A 137 -11.61 -0.07 -4.11
N THR A 138 -10.30 -0.10 -4.00
CA THR A 138 -9.38 0.31 -5.07
C THR A 138 -8.29 -0.73 -5.20
N VAL A 139 -8.17 -1.32 -6.38
CA VAL A 139 -7.11 -2.24 -6.75
C VAL A 139 -5.97 -1.46 -7.35
N LEU A 140 -4.78 -1.60 -6.80
CA LEU A 140 -3.56 -0.96 -7.28
C LEU A 140 -2.67 -1.99 -7.97
N ALA A 141 -2.13 -1.64 -9.13
CA ALA A 141 -0.90 -2.22 -9.63
C ALA A 141 0.23 -1.24 -9.36
N PHE A 142 1.34 -1.71 -8.79
CA PHE A 142 2.45 -0.84 -8.45
C PHE A 142 3.80 -1.47 -8.78
N ARG A 143 4.75 -0.58 -8.96
CA ARG A 143 6.18 -0.86 -9.03
C ARG A 143 6.85 -0.07 -7.92
N SER A 144 7.73 -0.74 -7.20
CA SER A 144 8.63 -0.13 -6.23
C SER A 144 10.01 0.04 -6.85
N GLY A 145 10.68 1.12 -6.50
CA GLY A 145 12.07 1.35 -6.85
C GLY A 145 12.72 2.30 -5.86
N GLY A 146 13.89 1.96 -5.34
CA GLY A 146 14.57 2.83 -4.38
C GLY A 146 15.92 2.29 -3.94
N SER A 147 16.74 3.17 -3.39
CA SER A 147 18.00 2.85 -2.72
C SER A 147 17.88 3.19 -1.24
N ALA A 148 18.51 2.39 -0.37
CA ALA A 148 18.42 2.52 1.08
C ALA A 148 16.98 2.40 1.64
N ALA A 149 16.64 3.16 2.68
CA ALA A 149 15.39 3.03 3.44
C ALA A 149 14.15 3.61 2.74
N ALA A 150 14.30 4.31 1.61
CA ALA A 150 13.20 4.96 0.89
C ALA A 150 12.91 4.26 -0.44
N ILE A 151 11.64 3.92 -0.66
CA ILE A 151 11.14 3.18 -1.81
C ILE A 151 10.06 4.03 -2.48
N GLY A 152 10.34 4.50 -3.70
CA GLY A 152 9.34 5.15 -4.53
C GLY A 152 8.32 4.14 -5.05
N LEU A 153 7.05 4.48 -4.95
CA LEU A 153 5.94 3.75 -5.53
C LEU A 153 5.44 4.46 -6.78
N ASN A 154 5.27 3.72 -7.86
CA ASN A 154 4.67 4.19 -9.10
C ASN A 154 3.71 3.12 -9.63
N GLY A 155 2.50 3.50 -10.02
CA GLY A 155 1.50 2.52 -10.42
C GLY A 155 0.26 3.12 -11.05
N THR A 156 -0.76 2.29 -11.18
CA THR A 156 -2.09 2.63 -11.69
C THR A 156 -3.17 1.88 -10.93
N VAL A 157 -4.39 2.40 -10.94
CA VAL A 157 -5.57 1.70 -10.46
C VAL A 157 -6.05 0.72 -11.54
N LEU A 158 -6.14 -0.56 -11.20
CA LEU A 158 -6.70 -1.59 -12.08
C LEU A 158 -8.23 -1.63 -11.96
N PRO A 159 -8.96 -2.05 -13.00
CA PRO A 159 -10.41 -2.25 -12.90
C PRO A 159 -10.77 -3.39 -11.95
N SER A 160 -9.97 -4.45 -11.89
CA SER A 160 -10.19 -5.58 -10.99
C SER A 160 -8.91 -6.40 -10.73
N LEU A 161 -8.98 -7.27 -9.72
CA LEU A 161 -7.95 -8.24 -9.35
C LEU A 161 -8.57 -9.60 -9.09
N GLY A 162 -7.98 -10.66 -9.65
CA GLY A 162 -8.33 -12.04 -9.32
C GLY A 162 -7.46 -12.57 -8.18
N LEU A 163 -8.09 -13.18 -7.19
CA LEU A 163 -7.46 -13.82 -6.05
C LEU A 163 -7.66 -15.33 -6.12
N ALA A 164 -6.63 -16.11 -5.84
CA ALA A 164 -6.67 -17.56 -6.01
C ALA A 164 -7.21 -18.26 -4.76
N LEU A 165 -8.12 -19.24 -4.91
CA LEU A 165 -8.64 -20.03 -3.80
C LEU A 165 -7.52 -20.85 -3.15
N THR A 166 -7.43 -20.79 -1.82
CA THR A 166 -6.44 -21.56 -1.03
C THR A 166 -7.06 -22.51 -0.02
N GLY A 167 -8.31 -22.27 0.37
CA GLY A 167 -9.05 -23.16 1.26
C GLY A 167 -10.51 -22.73 1.39
N TYR A 168 -11.36 -23.63 1.89
CA TYR A 168 -12.76 -23.35 2.20
C TYR A 168 -13.29 -24.29 3.29
N THR A 169 -14.37 -23.90 3.95
CA THR A 169 -14.99 -24.62 5.08
C THR A 169 -16.28 -25.35 4.72
N GLY A 170 -16.81 -25.14 3.51
CA GLY A 170 -18.03 -25.80 3.05
C GLY A 170 -17.80 -27.21 2.49
N PRO A 171 -18.87 -27.88 2.04
CA PRO A 171 -18.79 -29.25 1.55
C PRO A 171 -18.01 -29.35 0.24
N ALA A 172 -17.26 -30.45 0.08
CA ALA A 172 -16.47 -30.71 -1.13
C ALA A 172 -17.32 -30.89 -2.40
N GLN A 173 -18.62 -31.18 -2.23
CA GLN A 173 -19.61 -31.31 -3.30
C GLN A 173 -20.03 -29.96 -3.91
N ALA A 174 -19.84 -28.87 -3.17
CA ALA A 174 -20.15 -27.52 -3.62
C ALA A 174 -18.99 -26.57 -3.25
N PRO A 175 -17.81 -26.75 -3.87
CA PRO A 175 -16.69 -25.87 -3.64
C PRO A 175 -17.00 -24.46 -4.18
N PRO A 176 -16.43 -23.41 -3.58
CA PRO A 176 -16.52 -22.07 -4.12
C PRO A 176 -15.73 -21.93 -5.43
N GLY A 177 -15.91 -20.82 -6.15
CA GLY A 177 -15.15 -20.54 -7.36
C GLY A 177 -13.64 -20.48 -7.08
N ALA A 178 -12.83 -20.98 -8.02
CA ALA A 178 -11.37 -21.02 -7.92
C ALA A 178 -10.71 -19.63 -7.88
N THR A 179 -11.43 -18.61 -8.38
CA THR A 179 -10.98 -17.23 -8.39
C THR A 179 -12.05 -16.33 -7.78
N TYR A 180 -11.65 -15.46 -6.85
CA TYR A 180 -12.47 -14.37 -6.37
C TYR A 180 -12.02 -13.06 -7.02
N VAL A 181 -12.96 -12.28 -7.57
CA VAL A 181 -12.64 -11.04 -8.27
C VAL A 181 -13.02 -9.86 -7.40
N VAL A 182 -12.02 -9.03 -7.07
CA VAL A 182 -12.23 -7.73 -6.42
C VAL A 182 -12.22 -6.66 -7.49
N THR A 183 -13.29 -5.87 -7.58
CA THR A 183 -13.42 -4.78 -8.55
C THR A 183 -13.08 -3.46 -7.88
N SER A 184 -12.41 -2.56 -8.58
CA SER A 184 -12.24 -1.17 -8.14
C SER A 184 -13.54 -0.42 -8.30
N THR A 185 -14.08 0.04 -7.18
CA THR A 185 -15.30 0.87 -7.13
C THR A 185 -14.98 2.34 -6.92
N ARG A 186 -13.71 2.68 -6.62
CA ARG A 186 -13.25 4.05 -6.47
C ARG A 186 -11.90 4.30 -7.15
N PHE A 187 -11.73 5.53 -7.63
CA PHE A 187 -10.50 6.03 -8.27
C PHE A 187 -10.06 5.20 -9.49
N ALA A 188 -11.01 4.58 -10.19
CA ALA A 188 -10.71 3.79 -11.38
C ALA A 188 -9.91 4.62 -12.41
N SER A 189 -8.89 4.00 -13.01
CA SER A 189 -8.01 4.61 -14.02
C SER A 189 -7.09 5.74 -13.52
N GLU A 190 -7.06 6.03 -12.22
CA GLU A 190 -6.12 6.98 -11.64
C GLU A 190 -4.69 6.40 -11.59
N SER A 191 -3.69 7.26 -11.54
CA SER A 191 -2.28 6.87 -11.35
C SER A 191 -1.90 6.92 -9.88
N LEU A 192 -1.10 5.94 -9.46
CA LEU A 192 -0.51 5.86 -8.13
C LEU A 192 0.90 6.44 -8.14
N ARG A 193 1.20 7.25 -7.12
CA ARG A 193 2.57 7.63 -6.74
C ARG A 193 2.70 7.64 -5.23
N GLY A 194 3.89 7.44 -4.72
CA GLY A 194 4.15 7.61 -3.30
C GLY A 194 5.59 7.34 -2.95
N VAL A 195 5.91 7.53 -1.69
CA VAL A 195 7.20 7.14 -1.13
C VAL A 195 6.91 6.40 0.17
N LEU A 196 7.46 5.20 0.29
CA LEU A 196 7.43 4.40 1.50
C LEU A 196 8.83 4.34 2.11
N PHE A 197 8.85 4.34 3.42
CA PHE A 197 10.03 4.11 4.23
C PHE A 197 9.87 2.76 4.91
N PHE A 198 10.82 1.86 4.69
CA PHE A 198 10.95 0.65 5.46
C PHE A 198 12.02 0.87 6.51
N GLU A 199 11.65 0.69 7.78
CA GLU A 199 12.57 0.88 8.89
C GLU A 199 12.88 -0.49 9.51
N PRO A 200 13.87 -1.23 8.98
CA PRO A 200 14.25 -2.50 9.57
C PRO A 200 14.83 -2.26 10.97
N PRO A 201 14.60 -3.17 11.94
CA PRO A 201 15.14 -3.05 13.30
C PRO A 201 16.67 -2.93 13.36
N ASN A 202 17.37 -3.32 12.29
CA ASN A 202 18.81 -3.12 12.15
C ASN A 202 19.19 -2.88 10.67
N PRO A 203 19.78 -1.71 10.34
CA PRO A 203 20.13 -1.34 8.95
C PRO A 203 21.26 -2.19 8.34
N MET A 204 22.04 -2.90 9.17
CA MET A 204 23.09 -3.82 8.69
C MET A 204 22.53 -5.16 8.16
N LEU A 205 21.23 -5.41 8.32
CA LEU A 205 20.61 -6.70 8.01
C LEU A 205 20.01 -6.82 6.61
N CYS A 206 19.98 -5.74 5.81
CA CYS A 206 19.37 -5.77 4.47
C CYS A 206 20.09 -6.69 3.46
N ASN A 207 21.30 -7.19 3.76
CA ASN A 207 22.03 -8.15 2.90
C ASN A 207 21.99 -9.61 3.39
N HIS A 208 21.40 -9.92 4.55
CA HIS A 208 21.53 -11.25 5.18
C HIS A 208 20.25 -11.89 5.71
N LEU A 209 19.09 -11.23 5.58
CA LEU A 209 17.85 -11.77 6.11
C LEU A 209 17.11 -12.62 5.08
N ARG A 210 17.08 -13.94 5.31
CA ARG A 210 16.12 -14.85 4.66
C ARG A 210 14.67 -14.42 4.91
N ARG A 211 14.40 -13.78 6.06
CA ARG A 211 13.12 -13.12 6.39
C ARG A 211 13.35 -11.86 7.20
N ALA A 212 12.64 -10.79 6.88
CA ALA A 212 12.64 -9.54 7.62
C ALA A 212 11.20 -9.08 7.87
N GLN A 213 10.94 -8.45 9.00
CA GLN A 213 9.67 -7.78 9.27
C GLN A 213 9.96 -6.44 9.94
N GLY A 214 9.19 -5.42 9.58
CA GLY A 214 9.37 -4.08 10.13
C GLY A 214 8.21 -3.16 9.81
N PRO A 215 8.12 -2.02 10.51
CA PRO A 215 7.15 -0.99 10.19
C PRO A 215 7.42 -0.39 8.80
N ILE A 216 6.33 -0.03 8.14
CA ILE A 216 6.35 0.82 6.95
C ILE A 216 5.60 2.11 7.25
N GLY A 217 6.16 3.22 6.81
CA GLY A 217 5.55 4.55 6.91
C GLY A 217 5.72 5.31 5.60
N GLY A 218 4.85 6.26 5.29
CA GLY A 218 5.07 7.12 4.13
C GLY A 218 3.82 7.84 3.66
N GLU A 219 3.92 8.42 2.47
CA GLU A 219 2.81 9.12 1.81
C GLU A 219 2.53 8.47 0.46
N VAL A 220 1.25 8.17 0.22
CA VAL A 220 0.76 7.61 -1.03
C VAL A 220 -0.36 8.49 -1.58
N GLY A 221 -0.36 8.70 -2.88
CA GLY A 221 -1.34 9.51 -3.57
C GLY A 221 -1.84 8.90 -4.87
N LEU A 222 -3.11 9.15 -5.17
CA LEU A 222 -3.75 8.82 -6.43
C LEU A 222 -4.10 10.12 -7.17
N GLY A 223 -3.87 10.16 -8.48
CA GLY A 223 -4.23 11.30 -9.32
C GLY A 223 -4.01 11.02 -10.80
N THR A 224 -4.57 11.88 -11.65
CA THR A 224 -4.40 11.79 -13.10
C THR A 224 -2.98 12.20 -13.46
N THR A 225 -2.30 11.42 -14.30
CA THR A 225 -1.12 11.93 -15.00
C THR A 225 -1.59 13.10 -15.87
N GLY A 226 -1.11 14.30 -15.57
CA GLY A 226 -1.36 15.48 -16.41
C GLY A 226 -0.84 15.30 -17.83
#